data_AF-A0A847ZCJ9-F1
#
_entry.id   AF-A0A847ZCJ9-F1
#
_cell.length_a   1.000
_cell.length_b   1.000
_cell.length_c   1.000
_cell.angle_alpha   90.00
_cell.angle_beta   90.00
_cell.angle_gamma   90.00
#
_symmetry.space_group_name_H-M   'P 1'
#
loop_
_entity.id
_entity.type
_entity.pdbx_description
1 polymer ?
#
loop_
_entity_poly.entity_id
_entity_poly.type
_entity_poly.pdbx_seq_one_letter_code
_entity_poly.pdbx_strand_id
1 'polypeptide(L)'
;MPQEQVIYPFPDTVKEQAKDMTKGNFGLWYNKFIPVKTHEDKKDAFKTCDASGKVPEVVEFYEARYKLMQKETAVMLKRLLGKKHQDQSGYCGSFSESDYKVITIRASLKTPLITGIGELHPHEVSMVFDHNLGIPYIPAAGVKGIVRFAHTLSIFLDETGKVKEEYQNQDSIEESITDIPDIFGGIKAKGKEKDVLRGRAVFLDAYPENVPDLHIDIMNPHYADYYGDPRKQTPPADYLSPNPLKFLTVAPGAVYVFRAIARKESDIPRKVKEALSTALTEEGVGAKTALGYGRFTIDEKASPATAAQKCITKKIEQTPLERCCTPFKTIKPSEAGKIGPLIDMALKTLTTEADKRAFAQYVKEFLGNDFKKSKAREKLKVFLA
;
A
#
# COMPACT_ATOMS: atom_id res chain seq x y z
N MET A 1 31.59 27.76 9.54
CA MET A 1 30.97 26.55 8.94
C MET A 1 29.59 26.97 8.47
N PRO A 2 29.13 26.62 7.24
CA PRO A 2 27.75 26.90 6.87
C PRO A 2 26.86 26.25 7.92
N GLN A 3 26.00 27.03 8.59
CA GLN A 3 25.02 26.48 9.51
C GLN A 3 24.18 25.47 8.72
N GLU A 4 24.14 24.20 9.16
CA GLU A 4 23.27 23.19 8.55
C GLU A 4 21.85 23.76 8.60
N GLN A 5 21.27 24.11 7.44
CA GLN A 5 19.91 24.68 7.35
C GLN A 5 18.81 23.63 7.60
N VAL A 6 19.21 22.36 7.75
CA VAL A 6 18.34 21.20 7.83
C VAL A 6 18.78 20.28 8.98
N ILE A 7 17.82 19.83 9.77
CA ILE A 7 18.02 18.89 10.86
C ILE A 7 17.28 17.59 10.52
N TYR A 8 17.92 16.47 10.83
CA TYR A 8 17.28 15.16 10.86
C TYR A 8 17.08 14.79 12.33
N PRO A 9 15.85 14.81 12.87
CA PRO A 9 15.60 14.73 14.31
C PRO A 9 15.67 13.28 14.84
N PHE A 10 16.81 12.62 14.60
CA PHE A 10 17.11 11.26 15.05
C PHE A 10 18.62 11.10 15.33
N PRO A 11 19.04 10.05 16.07
CA PRO A 11 20.43 9.89 16.49
C PRO A 11 21.44 9.86 15.35
N ASP A 12 22.66 10.33 15.58
CA ASP A 12 23.72 10.42 14.56
C ASP A 12 24.03 9.07 13.90
N THR A 13 23.99 7.98 14.68
CA THR A 13 24.15 6.61 14.17
C THR A 13 23.11 6.25 13.10
N VAL A 14 21.88 6.73 13.26
CA VAL A 14 20.79 6.56 12.30
C VAL A 14 20.97 7.53 11.12
N LYS A 15 21.44 8.76 11.37
CA LYS A 15 21.77 9.76 10.33
C LYS A 15 22.83 9.25 9.37
N GLU A 16 23.87 8.59 9.86
CA GLU A 16 24.89 7.97 9.02
C GLU A 16 24.33 6.86 8.12
N GLN A 17 23.43 6.00 8.65
CA GLN A 17 22.80 4.93 7.87
C GLN A 17 21.72 5.43 6.90
N ALA A 18 21.02 6.52 7.25
CA ALA A 18 19.90 7.06 6.49
C ALA A 18 20.32 7.82 5.21
N LYS A 19 21.53 8.39 5.20
CA LYS A 19 22.08 9.16 4.06
C LYS A 19 21.96 8.39 2.74
N ASP A 20 22.16 7.07 2.79
CA ASP A 20 22.16 6.19 1.62
C ASP A 20 20.93 5.26 1.55
N MET A 21 19.85 5.54 2.29
CA MET A 21 18.63 4.71 2.29
C MET A 21 17.80 4.87 1.00
N THR A 22 18.41 4.49 -0.12
CA THR A 22 17.85 4.41 -1.47
C THR A 22 17.19 3.06 -1.75
N LYS A 23 17.42 2.09 -0.86
CA LYS A 23 16.79 0.75 -0.83
C LYS A 23 16.07 0.58 0.50
N GLY A 24 14.98 -0.19 0.51
CA GLY A 24 14.25 -0.57 1.71
C GLY A 24 12.76 -0.23 1.63
N ASN A 25 12.17 0.10 2.78
CA ASN A 25 10.74 0.35 2.94
C ASN A 25 10.44 1.85 2.88
N PHE A 26 9.71 2.29 1.85
CA PHE A 26 9.37 3.71 1.69
C PHE A 26 8.45 4.21 2.80
N GLY A 27 7.48 3.43 3.25
CA GLY A 27 6.60 3.81 4.36
C GLY A 27 7.36 4.11 5.65
N LEU A 28 8.44 3.36 5.93
CA LEU A 28 9.34 3.65 7.04
C LEU A 28 10.09 4.97 6.82
N TRP A 29 10.66 5.17 5.63
CA TRP A 29 11.35 6.41 5.28
C TRP A 29 10.44 7.62 5.43
N TYR A 30 9.26 7.57 4.79
CA TYR A 30 8.25 8.61 4.76
C TYR A 30 7.85 9.03 6.17
N ASN A 31 7.65 8.08 7.09
CA ASN A 31 7.18 8.42 8.44
C ASN A 31 8.28 8.78 9.45
N LYS A 32 9.55 8.42 9.20
CA LYS A 32 10.62 8.50 10.23
C LYS A 32 11.88 9.25 9.81
N PHE A 33 12.09 9.50 8.53
CA PHE A 33 13.36 10.02 8.00
C PHE A 33 13.22 11.35 7.27
N ILE A 34 12.21 12.13 7.65
CA ILE A 34 11.92 13.44 7.06
C ILE A 34 12.85 14.51 7.64
N PRO A 35 13.51 15.33 6.80
CA PRO A 35 14.23 16.50 7.27
C PRO A 35 13.30 17.63 7.69
N VAL A 36 13.72 18.40 8.70
CA VAL A 36 13.03 19.62 9.16
C VAL A 36 13.97 20.82 9.13
N LYS A 37 13.40 22.01 8.93
CA LYS A 37 14.16 23.26 8.94
C LYS A 37 14.61 23.61 10.37
N THR A 38 15.78 24.23 10.50
CA THR A 38 16.29 24.67 11.81
C THR A 38 15.50 25.88 12.34
N HIS A 39 15.73 26.23 13.60
CA HIS A 39 15.11 27.40 14.24
C HIS A 39 15.62 28.75 13.66
N GLU A 40 16.61 28.74 12.77
CA GLU A 40 17.21 29.99 12.24
C GLU A 40 16.23 30.79 11.37
N ASP A 41 15.30 30.11 10.70
CA ASP A 41 14.18 30.76 10.01
C ASP A 41 12.94 30.77 10.91
N LYS A 42 12.66 31.93 11.54
CA LYS A 42 11.52 32.08 12.46
C LYS A 42 10.16 31.75 11.83
N LYS A 43 10.00 31.84 10.51
CA LYS A 43 8.71 31.61 9.84
C LYS A 43 8.46 30.12 9.58
N ASP A 44 9.51 29.39 9.27
CA ASP A 44 9.45 27.98 8.84
C ASP A 44 10.19 27.03 9.79
N ALA A 45 10.54 27.51 10.99
CA ALA A 45 11.21 26.72 12.02
C ALA A 45 10.48 25.40 12.24
N PHE A 46 11.23 24.30 12.17
CA PHE A 46 10.76 22.93 12.37
C PHE A 46 9.73 22.40 11.37
N LYS A 47 9.41 23.14 10.30
CA LYS A 47 8.61 22.60 9.20
C LYS A 47 9.42 21.58 8.40
N THR A 48 8.73 20.57 7.86
CA THR A 48 9.34 19.61 6.94
C THR A 48 9.85 20.29 5.68
N CYS A 49 10.97 19.82 5.15
CA CYS A 49 11.59 20.38 3.96
C CYS A 49 12.25 19.30 3.10
N ASP A 50 12.74 19.69 1.93
CA ASP A 50 13.62 18.84 1.12
C ASP A 50 15.03 18.74 1.74
N ALA A 51 15.91 17.94 1.11
CA ALA A 51 17.30 17.80 1.55
C ALA A 51 18.13 19.08 1.50
N SER A 52 17.65 20.14 0.84
CA SER A 52 18.28 21.46 0.74
C SER A 52 17.66 22.52 1.66
N GLY A 53 16.61 22.18 2.42
CA GLY A 53 15.92 23.07 3.34
C GLY A 53 14.75 23.84 2.74
N LYS A 54 14.30 23.51 1.53
CA LYS A 54 13.14 24.13 0.89
C LYS A 54 11.85 23.47 1.37
N VAL A 55 10.98 24.24 2.02
CA VAL A 55 9.66 23.80 2.49
C VAL A 55 8.67 23.56 1.35
N PRO A 56 8.56 24.41 0.31
CA PRO A 56 7.55 24.23 -0.75
C PRO A 56 7.78 23.02 -1.69
N GLU A 57 8.96 22.40 -1.64
CA GLU A 57 9.39 21.30 -2.52
C GLU A 57 9.42 19.94 -1.79
N VAL A 58 8.87 19.89 -0.58
CA VAL A 58 8.95 18.70 0.28
C VAL A 58 8.19 17.51 -0.29
N VAL A 59 7.06 17.75 -0.98
CA VAL A 59 6.26 16.67 -1.58
C VAL A 59 6.92 16.12 -2.83
N GLU A 60 7.54 16.97 -3.64
CA GLU A 60 8.43 16.56 -4.73
C GLU A 60 9.58 15.70 -4.23
N PHE A 61 10.16 16.06 -3.09
CA PHE A 61 11.20 15.27 -2.46
C PHE A 61 10.68 13.88 -2.04
N TYR A 62 9.48 13.77 -1.49
CA TYR A 62 8.86 12.48 -1.19
C TYR A 62 8.61 11.64 -2.44
N GLU A 63 8.05 12.25 -3.49
CA GLU A 63 7.74 11.58 -4.75
C GLU A 63 9.01 11.06 -5.45
N ALA A 64 10.05 11.89 -5.51
CA ALA A 64 11.35 11.51 -6.06
C ALA A 64 12.00 10.36 -5.27
N ARG A 65 11.90 10.39 -3.93
CA ARG A 65 12.40 9.29 -3.09
C ARG A 65 11.62 8.01 -3.31
N TYR A 66 10.29 8.08 -3.44
CA TYR A 66 9.45 6.92 -3.74
C TYR A 66 9.89 6.25 -5.05
N LYS A 67 10.01 7.04 -6.13
CA LYS A 67 10.45 6.55 -7.45
C LYS A 67 11.82 5.88 -7.39
N LEU A 68 12.78 6.48 -6.66
CA LEU A 68 14.11 5.90 -6.47
C LEU A 68 14.05 4.56 -5.73
N MET A 69 13.37 4.50 -4.59
CA MET A 69 13.27 3.28 -3.79
C MET A 69 12.51 2.17 -4.52
N GLN A 70 11.43 2.50 -5.23
CA GLN A 70 10.68 1.58 -6.07
C GLN A 70 11.58 0.96 -7.14
N LYS A 71 12.41 1.76 -7.83
CA LYS A 71 13.36 1.27 -8.84
C LYS A 71 14.40 0.34 -8.24
N GLU A 72 15.03 0.72 -7.13
CA GLU A 72 16.10 -0.04 -6.51
C GLU A 72 15.62 -1.33 -5.81
N THR A 73 14.35 -1.40 -5.42
CA THR A 73 13.75 -2.56 -4.74
C THR A 73 12.70 -3.32 -5.57
N ALA A 74 12.54 -2.97 -6.85
CA ALA A 74 11.45 -3.45 -7.70
C ALA A 74 11.26 -4.97 -7.68
N VAL A 75 12.35 -5.72 -7.83
CA VAL A 75 12.32 -7.20 -7.84
C VAL A 75 11.85 -7.76 -6.50
N MET A 76 12.37 -7.22 -5.40
CA MET A 76 12.01 -7.65 -4.05
C MET A 76 10.55 -7.31 -3.74
N LEU A 77 10.11 -6.08 -4.01
CA LEU A 77 8.73 -5.64 -3.78
C LEU A 77 7.75 -6.47 -4.61
N LYS A 78 8.05 -6.74 -5.88
CA LYS A 78 7.22 -7.61 -6.73
C LYS A 78 7.06 -9.01 -6.13
N ARG A 79 8.15 -9.58 -5.61
CA ARG A 79 8.11 -10.90 -4.94
C ARG A 79 7.27 -10.88 -3.67
N LEU A 80 7.48 -9.89 -2.80
CA LEU A 80 6.77 -9.77 -1.52
C LEU A 80 5.28 -9.46 -1.72
N LEU A 81 4.94 -8.60 -2.67
CA LEU A 81 3.57 -8.30 -3.06
C LEU A 81 2.87 -9.53 -3.66
N GLY A 82 3.57 -10.27 -4.53
CA GLY A 82 3.08 -11.54 -5.04
C GLY A 82 2.79 -12.55 -3.93
N LYS A 83 3.70 -12.66 -2.94
CA LYS A 83 3.49 -13.49 -1.75
C LYS A 83 2.30 -13.03 -0.92
N LYS A 84 2.14 -11.72 -0.72
CA LYS A 84 0.99 -11.13 -0.02
C LYS A 84 -0.34 -11.49 -0.69
N HIS A 85 -0.40 -11.45 -2.02
CA HIS A 85 -1.59 -11.89 -2.76
C HIS A 85 -1.84 -13.40 -2.64
N GLN A 86 -0.78 -14.23 -2.65
CA GLN A 86 -0.90 -15.67 -2.40
C GLN A 86 -1.45 -15.95 -1.00
N ASP A 87 -0.97 -15.23 0.01
CA ASP A 87 -1.42 -15.36 1.39
C ASP A 87 -2.88 -14.97 1.55
N GLN A 88 -3.30 -13.84 0.97
CA GLN A 88 -4.71 -13.45 0.98
C GLN A 88 -5.58 -14.46 0.23
N SER A 89 -5.11 -15.01 -0.90
CA SER A 89 -5.83 -16.04 -1.64
C SER A 89 -5.95 -17.34 -0.84
N GLY A 90 -4.87 -17.75 -0.16
CA GLY A 90 -4.87 -18.92 0.70
C GLY A 90 -5.80 -18.75 1.91
N TYR A 91 -5.81 -17.56 2.52
CA TYR A 91 -6.76 -17.22 3.59
C TYR A 91 -8.21 -17.25 3.09
N CYS A 92 -8.51 -16.74 1.89
CA CYS A 92 -9.85 -16.88 1.32
C CYS A 92 -10.21 -18.35 1.06
N GLY A 93 -9.26 -19.15 0.56
CA GLY A 93 -9.45 -20.58 0.28
C GLY A 93 -9.53 -21.48 1.51
N SER A 94 -9.18 -20.98 2.71
CA SER A 94 -9.30 -21.78 3.95
C SER A 94 -10.73 -21.82 4.51
N PHE A 95 -11.66 -21.04 3.97
CA PHE A 95 -13.07 -21.07 4.36
C PHE A 95 -13.80 -22.18 3.61
N SER A 96 -14.73 -22.87 4.31
CA SER A 96 -15.51 -23.94 3.71
C SER A 96 -16.30 -23.43 2.50
N GLU A 97 -16.11 -24.06 1.34
CA GLU A 97 -16.86 -23.74 0.12
C GLU A 97 -18.36 -24.03 0.26
N SER A 98 -18.79 -24.91 1.17
CA SER A 98 -20.22 -25.14 1.43
C SER A 98 -20.88 -23.93 2.08
N ASP A 99 -20.16 -23.26 2.99
CA ASP A 99 -20.74 -22.28 3.90
C ASP A 99 -20.40 -20.84 3.53
N TYR A 100 -19.35 -20.64 2.72
CA TYR A 100 -18.85 -19.33 2.35
C TYR A 100 -18.67 -19.17 0.84
N LYS A 101 -18.83 -17.93 0.39
CA LYS A 101 -18.53 -17.50 -0.97
C LYS A 101 -17.41 -16.47 -0.90
N VAL A 102 -16.31 -16.78 -1.58
CA VAL A 102 -15.24 -15.81 -1.84
C VAL A 102 -15.66 -14.90 -2.98
N ILE A 103 -15.57 -13.60 -2.74
CA ILE A 103 -15.79 -12.52 -3.69
C ILE A 103 -14.44 -11.89 -3.96
N THR A 104 -14.03 -11.81 -5.22
CA THR A 104 -12.78 -11.17 -5.63
C THR A 104 -13.09 -10.26 -6.81
N ILE A 105 -12.74 -8.98 -6.69
CA ILE A 105 -12.92 -7.97 -7.72
C ILE A 105 -11.56 -7.37 -8.03
N ARG A 106 -11.15 -7.45 -9.30
CA ARG A 106 -10.02 -6.69 -9.84
C ARG A 106 -10.58 -5.41 -10.42
N ALA A 107 -10.05 -4.27 -10.00
CA ALA A 107 -10.53 -2.98 -10.45
C ALA A 107 -9.38 -2.02 -10.73
N SER A 108 -9.44 -1.32 -11.86
CA SER A 108 -8.47 -0.31 -12.28
C SER A 108 -8.88 1.06 -11.78
N LEU A 109 -7.96 1.74 -11.11
CA LEU A 109 -8.18 3.09 -10.60
C LEU A 109 -8.36 4.08 -11.76
N LYS A 110 -9.45 4.84 -11.76
CA LYS A 110 -9.81 5.83 -12.80
C LYS A 110 -9.39 7.24 -12.44
N THR A 111 -9.50 7.61 -11.17
CA THR A 111 -9.15 8.93 -10.64
C THR A 111 -8.11 8.79 -9.53
N PRO A 112 -7.32 9.84 -9.21
CA PRO A 112 -6.31 9.73 -8.16
C PRO A 112 -6.92 9.20 -6.86
N LEU A 113 -6.17 8.37 -6.13
CA LEU A 113 -6.62 7.79 -4.86
C LEU A 113 -5.82 8.39 -3.71
N ILE A 114 -6.54 8.86 -2.70
CA ILE A 114 -5.97 9.35 -1.44
C ILE A 114 -6.32 8.34 -0.35
N THR A 115 -5.32 7.69 0.22
CA THR A 115 -5.48 6.80 1.38
C THR A 115 -4.82 7.44 2.59
N GLY A 116 -5.52 7.51 3.73
CA GLY A 116 -4.87 7.91 4.99
C GLY A 116 -4.62 9.40 5.18
N ILE A 117 -5.40 10.29 4.54
CA ILE A 117 -5.20 11.74 4.64
C ILE A 117 -5.25 12.27 6.09
N GLY A 118 -5.97 11.57 6.98
CA GLY A 118 -6.13 11.93 8.39
C GLY A 118 -5.10 11.30 9.32
N GLU A 119 -4.14 10.52 8.80
CA GLU A 119 -3.04 10.00 9.61
C GLU A 119 -2.10 11.14 10.00
N LEU A 120 -1.50 11.03 11.19
CA LEU A 120 -0.55 12.04 11.66
C LEU A 120 0.74 11.97 10.86
N HIS A 121 1.12 13.10 10.29
CA HIS A 121 2.39 13.24 9.57
C HIS A 121 2.94 14.66 9.76
N PRO A 122 4.27 14.86 9.86
CA PRO A 122 4.85 16.20 10.06
C PRO A 122 4.56 17.20 8.94
N HIS A 123 4.22 16.71 7.73
CA HIS A 123 3.77 17.52 6.59
C HIS A 123 2.24 17.78 6.59
N GLU A 124 1.52 17.45 7.68
CA GLU A 124 0.07 17.61 7.87
C GLU A 124 -0.81 16.70 6.99
N VAL A 125 -0.48 16.53 5.72
CA VAL A 125 -1.16 15.62 4.80
C VAL A 125 -0.37 14.32 4.68
N SER A 126 -0.99 13.23 5.15
CA SER A 126 -0.37 11.90 5.20
C SER A 126 -0.89 10.96 4.12
N MET A 127 -0.23 9.80 4.02
CA MET A 127 -0.64 8.68 3.20
C MET A 127 -0.42 7.36 3.94
N VAL A 128 -1.34 6.40 3.76
CA VAL A 128 -1.22 5.07 4.36
C VAL A 128 -0.40 4.14 3.48
N PHE A 129 0.67 3.58 4.07
CA PHE A 129 1.53 2.56 3.49
C PHE A 129 1.45 1.27 4.30
N ASP A 130 1.55 0.12 3.62
CA ASP A 130 1.66 -1.16 4.31
C ASP A 130 2.97 -1.21 5.10
N HIS A 131 2.89 -1.62 6.36
CA HIS A 131 4.03 -1.57 7.27
C HIS A 131 5.24 -2.36 6.76
N ASN A 132 5.03 -3.49 6.09
CA ASN A 132 6.10 -4.39 5.67
C ASN A 132 6.54 -4.13 4.23
N LEU A 133 5.61 -3.77 3.35
CA LEU A 133 5.88 -3.54 1.93
C LEU A 133 6.26 -2.10 1.61
N GLY A 134 5.82 -1.12 2.42
CA GLY A 134 6.08 0.30 2.16
C GLY A 134 5.36 0.83 0.92
N ILE A 135 4.29 0.17 0.48
CA ILE A 135 3.47 0.57 -0.69
C ILE A 135 2.09 1.03 -0.23
N PRO A 136 1.42 1.92 -0.99
CA PRO A 136 0.09 2.36 -0.63
C PRO A 136 -0.93 1.22 -0.79
N TYR A 137 -1.77 1.05 0.22
CA TYR A 137 -2.85 0.05 0.24
C TYR A 137 -4.14 0.67 0.79
N ILE A 138 -5.25 -0.04 0.63
CA ILE A 138 -6.54 0.36 1.17
C ILE A 138 -6.87 -0.56 2.35
N PRO A 139 -6.96 -0.03 3.58
CA PRO A 139 -7.31 -0.82 4.74
C PRO A 139 -8.69 -1.48 4.65
N ALA A 140 -8.81 -2.71 5.15
CA ALA A 140 -10.03 -3.50 5.18
C ALA A 140 -11.20 -2.77 5.85
N ALA A 141 -10.91 -1.97 6.88
CA ALA A 141 -11.92 -1.17 7.57
C ALA A 141 -12.50 -0.08 6.66
N GLY A 142 -11.67 0.57 5.85
CA GLY A 142 -12.11 1.54 4.84
C GLY A 142 -12.95 0.88 3.75
N VAL A 143 -12.53 -0.31 3.27
CA VAL A 143 -13.31 -1.12 2.33
C VAL A 143 -14.66 -1.50 2.95
N LYS A 144 -14.69 -2.06 4.16
CA LYS A 144 -15.94 -2.42 4.85
C LYS A 144 -16.85 -1.21 5.01
N GLY A 145 -16.30 -0.05 5.38
CA GLY A 145 -17.06 1.18 5.58
C GLY A 145 -17.76 1.65 4.32
N ILE A 146 -17.04 1.73 3.20
CA ILE A 146 -17.64 2.17 1.94
C ILE A 146 -18.62 1.15 1.35
N VAL A 147 -18.34 -0.16 1.50
CA VAL A 147 -19.29 -1.20 1.09
C VAL A 147 -20.55 -1.15 1.94
N ARG A 148 -20.43 -0.90 3.25
CA ARG A 148 -21.59 -0.69 4.11
C ARG A 148 -22.39 0.52 3.64
N PHE A 149 -21.72 1.64 3.37
CA PHE A 149 -22.38 2.85 2.87
C PHE A 149 -23.13 2.60 1.56
N ALA A 150 -22.49 2.01 0.56
CA ALA A 150 -23.14 1.66 -0.72
C ALA A 150 -24.32 0.69 -0.54
N HIS A 151 -24.17 -0.32 0.33
CA HIS A 151 -25.26 -1.23 0.67
C HIS A 151 -26.43 -0.48 1.31
N THR A 152 -26.16 0.40 2.28
CA THR A 152 -27.16 1.24 2.92
C THR A 152 -27.91 2.10 1.91
N LEU A 153 -27.20 2.75 0.98
CA LEU A 153 -27.85 3.51 -0.10
C LEU A 153 -28.73 2.62 -0.98
N SER A 154 -28.29 1.41 -1.34
CA SER A 154 -29.07 0.49 -2.18
C SER A 154 -30.38 0.02 -1.53
N ILE A 155 -30.48 0.07 -0.20
CA ILE A 155 -31.73 -0.21 0.51
C ILE A 155 -32.72 0.92 0.24
N PHE A 156 -32.28 2.18 0.33
CA PHE A 156 -33.16 3.34 0.32
C PHE A 156 -33.38 3.98 -1.04
N LEU A 157 -32.40 3.88 -1.92
CA LEU A 157 -32.41 4.51 -3.24
C LEU A 157 -32.76 3.48 -4.31
N ASP A 158 -33.59 3.88 -5.27
CA ASP A 158 -33.81 3.15 -6.51
C ASP A 158 -32.62 3.31 -7.47
N GLU A 159 -32.68 2.63 -8.61
CA GLU A 159 -31.65 2.67 -9.64
C GLU A 159 -31.43 4.07 -10.24
N THR A 160 -32.36 5.00 -10.02
CA THR A 160 -32.26 6.41 -10.46
C THR A 160 -31.69 7.33 -9.38
N GLY A 161 -31.36 6.79 -8.20
CA GLY A 161 -30.88 7.56 -7.05
C GLY A 161 -31.98 8.28 -6.27
N LYS A 162 -33.26 7.98 -6.52
CA LYS A 162 -34.39 8.53 -5.77
C LYS A 162 -34.74 7.64 -4.59
N VAL A 163 -35.26 8.23 -3.52
CA VAL A 163 -35.78 7.47 -2.38
C VAL A 163 -36.96 6.60 -2.84
N LYS A 164 -36.88 5.29 -2.59
CA LYS A 164 -37.94 4.33 -2.92
C LYS A 164 -39.25 4.71 -2.22
N GLU A 165 -40.38 4.45 -2.88
CA GLU A 165 -41.72 4.83 -2.39
C GLU A 165 -41.99 4.38 -0.95
N GLU A 166 -41.52 3.19 -0.58
CA GLU A 166 -41.66 2.61 0.78
C GLU A 166 -40.99 3.44 1.89
N TYR A 167 -40.04 4.31 1.53
CA TYR A 167 -39.26 5.16 2.44
C TYR A 167 -39.52 6.66 2.28
N GLN A 168 -40.31 7.10 1.29
CA GLN A 168 -40.49 8.54 1.01
C GLN A 168 -41.13 9.33 2.16
N ASN A 169 -41.94 8.68 3.00
CA ASN A 169 -42.64 9.30 4.13
C ASN A 169 -41.99 8.99 5.49
N GLN A 170 -40.74 8.54 5.51
CA GLN A 170 -40.02 8.20 6.75
C GLN A 170 -38.89 9.20 7.02
N ASP A 171 -38.95 9.89 8.17
CA ASP A 171 -37.91 10.84 8.59
C ASP A 171 -36.62 10.15 9.07
N SER A 172 -36.74 8.89 9.50
CA SER A 172 -35.59 8.07 9.93
C SER A 172 -35.93 6.58 9.84
N ILE A 173 -34.90 5.77 9.62
CA ILE A 173 -35.04 4.30 9.51
C ILE A 173 -34.12 3.67 10.54
N GLU A 174 -34.68 2.80 11.39
CA GLU A 174 -33.88 2.07 12.36
C GLU A 174 -33.03 1.01 11.64
N GLU A 175 -31.71 1.09 11.74
CA GLU A 175 -30.80 0.11 11.11
C GLU A 175 -31.13 -1.35 11.52
N SER A 176 -31.65 -1.53 12.74
CA SER A 176 -31.94 -2.83 13.34
C SER A 176 -33.04 -3.62 12.62
N ILE A 177 -33.88 -2.97 11.83
CA ILE A 177 -34.93 -3.63 11.02
C ILE A 177 -34.46 -3.95 9.59
N THR A 178 -33.30 -3.45 9.18
CA THR A 178 -32.69 -3.71 7.86
C THR A 178 -31.80 -4.95 7.89
N ASP A 179 -31.26 -5.38 6.74
CA ASP A 179 -30.27 -6.44 6.66
C ASP A 179 -28.81 -5.97 6.88
N ILE A 180 -28.59 -4.70 7.21
CA ILE A 180 -27.25 -4.15 7.51
C ILE A 180 -26.58 -4.91 8.67
N PRO A 181 -27.24 -5.16 9.82
CA PRO A 181 -26.64 -5.90 10.93
C PRO A 181 -26.28 -7.34 10.54
N ASP A 182 -27.01 -7.93 9.58
CA ASP A 182 -26.75 -9.30 9.14
C ASP A 182 -25.42 -9.43 8.40
N ILE A 183 -25.05 -8.42 7.61
CA ILE A 183 -23.83 -8.40 6.80
C ILE A 183 -22.65 -7.86 7.63
N PHE A 184 -22.83 -6.72 8.29
CA PHE A 184 -21.72 -5.95 8.89
C PHE A 184 -21.58 -6.14 10.41
N GLY A 185 -22.59 -6.73 11.06
CA GLY A 185 -22.71 -6.84 12.50
C GLY A 185 -23.38 -5.60 13.10
N GLY A 186 -24.01 -5.76 14.26
CA GLY A 186 -24.77 -4.70 14.91
C GLY A 186 -25.97 -5.26 15.67
N ILE A 187 -26.90 -4.38 16.04
CA ILE A 187 -28.13 -4.77 16.74
C ILE A 187 -29.20 -5.08 15.70
N LYS A 188 -29.86 -6.25 15.81
CA LYS A 188 -30.99 -6.66 14.97
C LYS A 188 -32.25 -6.77 15.82
N ALA A 189 -33.34 -6.15 15.36
CA ALA A 189 -34.64 -6.26 16.01
C ALA A 189 -35.29 -7.61 15.68
N LYS A 190 -35.85 -8.26 16.70
CA LYS A 190 -36.62 -9.52 16.60
C LYS A 190 -37.91 -9.37 17.41
N GLY A 191 -38.90 -8.69 16.82
CA GLY A 191 -40.10 -8.28 17.55
C GLY A 191 -39.76 -7.23 18.62
N LYS A 192 -40.04 -7.54 19.89
CA LYS A 192 -39.70 -6.64 21.02
C LYS A 192 -38.27 -6.83 21.54
N GLU A 193 -37.56 -7.87 21.10
CA GLU A 193 -36.21 -8.19 21.55
C GLU A 193 -35.15 -7.65 20.57
N LYS A 194 -33.94 -7.44 21.08
CA LYS A 194 -32.78 -6.95 20.33
C LYS A 194 -31.63 -7.94 20.47
N ASP A 195 -31.22 -8.53 19.34
CA ASP A 195 -30.07 -9.43 19.26
C ASP A 195 -28.82 -8.67 18.83
N VAL A 196 -27.66 -8.99 19.42
CA VAL A 196 -26.36 -8.46 18.98
C VAL A 196 -25.73 -9.46 18.01
N LEU A 197 -25.63 -9.09 16.74
CA LEU A 197 -25.11 -9.93 15.67
C LEU A 197 -23.65 -9.62 15.36
N ARG A 198 -22.87 -10.68 15.12
CA ARG A 198 -21.59 -10.61 14.41
C ARG A 198 -21.87 -10.57 12.90
N GLY A 199 -21.16 -9.70 12.18
CA GLY A 199 -21.26 -9.62 10.72
C GLY A 199 -20.88 -10.93 10.03
N ARG A 200 -21.63 -11.29 8.99
CA ARG A 200 -21.44 -12.52 8.19
C ARG A 200 -20.54 -12.32 6.96
N ALA A 201 -19.97 -11.13 6.79
CA ALA A 201 -18.98 -10.83 5.76
C ALA A 201 -17.62 -10.41 6.38
N VAL A 202 -16.54 -10.96 5.85
CA VAL A 202 -15.16 -10.59 6.16
C VAL A 202 -14.60 -9.82 4.98
N PHE A 203 -14.03 -8.65 5.24
CA PHE A 203 -13.37 -7.81 4.24
C PHE A 203 -11.87 -7.83 4.48
N LEU A 204 -11.09 -7.90 3.41
CA LEU A 204 -9.62 -7.88 3.48
C LEU A 204 -9.08 -6.54 3.00
N ASP A 205 -7.85 -6.24 3.38
CA ASP A 205 -7.08 -5.13 2.83
C ASP A 205 -6.96 -5.28 1.32
N ALA A 206 -7.16 -4.19 0.57
CA ALA A 206 -6.97 -4.20 -0.88
C ALA A 206 -5.55 -3.74 -1.21
N TYR A 207 -4.82 -4.61 -1.90
CA TYR A 207 -3.47 -4.34 -2.38
C TYR A 207 -3.47 -4.15 -3.89
N PRO A 208 -2.58 -3.29 -4.41
CA PRO A 208 -2.40 -3.15 -5.84
C PRO A 208 -1.71 -4.40 -6.41
N GLU A 209 -2.00 -4.76 -7.66
CA GLU A 209 -1.42 -5.93 -8.33
C GLU A 209 0.08 -5.76 -8.64
N ASN A 210 0.49 -4.50 -8.88
CA ASN A 210 1.88 -4.08 -9.02
C ASN A 210 2.10 -2.87 -8.11
N VAL A 211 3.36 -2.59 -7.77
CA VAL A 211 3.69 -1.37 -7.01
C VAL A 211 3.24 -0.15 -7.82
N PRO A 212 2.29 0.66 -7.32
CA PRO A 212 1.71 1.74 -8.10
C PRO A 212 2.60 2.97 -8.07
N ASP A 213 2.45 3.83 -9.07
CA ASP A 213 3.11 5.14 -9.08
C ASP A 213 2.35 6.12 -8.18
N LEU A 214 3.09 7.10 -7.64
CA LEU A 214 2.52 8.22 -6.90
C LEU A 214 2.57 9.49 -7.75
N HIS A 215 1.54 10.32 -7.64
CA HIS A 215 1.45 11.65 -8.22
C HIS A 215 1.34 12.71 -7.14
N ILE A 216 1.83 13.90 -7.46
CA ILE A 216 1.61 15.11 -6.66
C ILE A 216 0.31 15.76 -7.12
N ASP A 217 -0.56 16.04 -6.17
CA ASP A 217 -1.78 16.83 -6.38
C ASP A 217 -1.77 18.05 -5.45
N ILE A 218 -2.65 19.01 -5.69
CA ILE A 218 -2.67 20.30 -5.00
C ILE A 218 -4.07 20.56 -4.43
N MET A 219 -4.11 21.05 -3.19
CA MET A 219 -5.31 21.63 -2.61
C MET A 219 -5.06 23.07 -2.18
N ASN A 220 -6.05 23.94 -2.39
CA ASN A 220 -5.95 25.37 -2.09
C ASN A 220 -6.97 25.76 -1.01
N PRO A 221 -6.73 25.49 0.29
CA PRO A 221 -7.54 26.07 1.35
C PRO A 221 -7.47 27.60 1.31
N HIS A 222 -8.62 28.25 1.42
CA HIS A 222 -8.75 29.72 1.43
C HIS A 222 -8.98 30.29 2.83
N TYR A 223 -9.49 29.51 3.78
CA TYR A 223 -9.87 29.99 5.13
C TYR A 223 -8.76 29.81 6.18
N ALA A 224 -7.48 29.71 5.78
CA ALA A 224 -6.38 29.50 6.72
C ALA A 224 -6.29 30.63 7.76
N ASP A 225 -6.42 31.89 7.33
CA ASP A 225 -6.39 33.06 8.21
C ASP A 225 -7.59 33.11 9.16
N TYR A 226 -8.75 32.63 8.71
CA TYR A 226 -9.95 32.52 9.56
C TYR A 226 -9.74 31.53 10.71
N TYR A 227 -9.28 30.31 10.40
CA TYR A 227 -9.04 29.28 11.43
C TYR A 227 -7.83 29.60 12.30
N GLY A 228 -6.84 30.31 11.74
CA GLY A 228 -5.60 30.68 12.42
C GLY A 228 -5.70 31.92 13.30
N ASP A 229 -6.83 32.65 13.30
CA ASP A 229 -7.00 33.87 14.09
C ASP A 229 -7.49 33.57 15.52
N PRO A 230 -6.61 33.58 16.54
CA PRO A 230 -6.99 33.32 17.92
C PRO A 230 -7.94 34.40 18.49
N ARG A 231 -7.99 35.58 17.86
CA ARG A 231 -8.84 36.70 18.28
C ARG A 231 -10.21 36.68 17.59
N LYS A 232 -10.44 35.77 16.63
CA LYS A 232 -11.69 35.60 15.87
C LYS A 232 -12.18 36.91 15.21
N GLN A 233 -11.26 37.76 14.77
CA GLN A 233 -11.55 39.04 14.12
C GLN A 233 -11.64 38.90 12.60
N THR A 234 -10.94 37.92 12.05
CA THR A 234 -10.99 37.55 10.64
C THR A 234 -12.30 36.80 10.39
N PRO A 235 -13.20 37.27 9.53
CA PRO A 235 -14.39 36.52 9.14
C PRO A 235 -14.03 35.45 8.08
N PRO A 236 -14.83 34.37 7.95
CA PRO A 236 -14.66 33.43 6.86
C PRO A 236 -15.19 34.11 5.59
N ALA A 237 -14.29 34.69 4.81
CA ALA A 237 -14.66 35.50 3.66
C ALA A 237 -13.98 35.02 2.37
N ASP A 238 -14.69 35.14 1.25
CA ASP A 238 -14.24 34.59 -0.04
C ASP A 238 -13.09 35.36 -0.69
N TYR A 239 -12.69 36.52 -0.13
CA TYR A 239 -11.53 37.29 -0.59
C TYR A 239 -10.19 36.81 -0.01
N LEU A 240 -10.21 35.81 0.89
CA LEU A 240 -8.99 35.27 1.48
C LEU A 240 -8.15 34.52 0.43
N SER A 241 -6.83 34.70 0.50
CA SER A 241 -5.90 34.14 -0.48
C SER A 241 -5.79 32.62 -0.34
N PRO A 242 -5.79 31.85 -1.45
CA PRO A 242 -5.52 30.42 -1.39
C PRO A 242 -4.09 30.15 -0.90
N ASN A 243 -3.93 29.12 -0.10
CA ASN A 243 -2.62 28.57 0.25
C ASN A 243 -2.42 27.21 -0.44
N PRO A 244 -1.67 27.13 -1.57
CA PRO A 244 -1.47 25.87 -2.27
C PRO A 244 -0.68 24.86 -1.43
N LEU A 245 -1.31 23.74 -1.11
CA LEU A 245 -0.72 22.61 -0.39
C LEU A 245 -0.63 21.42 -1.32
N LYS A 246 0.59 21.02 -1.63
CA LYS A 246 0.88 19.80 -2.39
C LYS A 246 0.67 18.58 -1.50
N PHE A 247 0.30 17.43 -2.07
CA PHE A 247 0.24 16.16 -1.36
C PHE A 247 0.37 14.97 -2.32
N LEU A 248 0.67 13.79 -1.78
CA LEU A 248 0.81 12.57 -2.57
C LEU A 248 -0.53 11.86 -2.77
N THR A 249 -0.70 11.28 -3.96
CA THR A 249 -1.83 10.44 -4.33
C THR A 249 -1.33 9.21 -5.09
N VAL A 250 -2.11 8.12 -5.09
CA VAL A 250 -1.85 7.02 -6.04
C VAL A 250 -2.31 7.45 -7.42
N ALA A 251 -1.44 7.28 -8.42
CA ALA A 251 -1.73 7.61 -9.80
C ALA A 251 -2.86 6.74 -10.39
N PRO A 252 -3.75 7.31 -11.23
CA PRO A 252 -4.69 6.52 -12.03
C PRO A 252 -4.02 5.41 -12.83
N GLY A 253 -4.77 4.34 -13.12
CA GLY A 253 -4.30 3.16 -13.86
C GLY A 253 -3.78 2.03 -12.96
N ALA A 254 -3.54 2.29 -11.66
CA ALA A 254 -3.22 1.23 -10.71
C ALA A 254 -4.37 0.22 -10.57
N VAL A 255 -4.08 -1.07 -10.73
CA VAL A 255 -5.08 -2.14 -10.54
C VAL A 255 -5.02 -2.64 -9.11
N TYR A 256 -6.14 -2.61 -8.40
CA TYR A 256 -6.29 -3.14 -7.05
C TYR A 256 -7.11 -4.43 -7.05
N VAL A 257 -6.79 -5.32 -6.12
CA VAL A 257 -7.53 -6.56 -5.91
C VAL A 257 -8.26 -6.53 -4.57
N PHE A 258 -9.58 -6.41 -4.63
CA PHE A 258 -10.49 -6.39 -3.50
C PHE A 258 -10.98 -7.81 -3.22
N ARG A 259 -11.00 -8.21 -1.95
CA ARG A 259 -11.44 -9.54 -1.51
C ARG A 259 -12.42 -9.42 -0.34
N ALA A 260 -13.51 -10.16 -0.43
CA ALA A 260 -14.45 -10.37 0.66
C ALA A 260 -14.86 -11.84 0.75
N ILE A 261 -15.25 -12.28 1.93
CA ILE A 261 -15.71 -13.64 2.20
C ILE A 261 -17.06 -13.51 2.87
N ALA A 262 -18.11 -13.97 2.20
CA ALA A 262 -19.48 -13.83 2.66
C ALA A 262 -20.08 -15.20 2.97
N ARG A 263 -20.75 -15.34 4.11
CA ARG A 263 -21.49 -16.58 4.44
C ARG A 263 -22.62 -16.79 3.44
N LYS A 264 -22.82 -18.01 2.96
CA LYS A 264 -23.89 -18.42 2.03
C LYS A 264 -25.22 -18.58 2.77
N GLU A 265 -25.64 -17.52 3.45
CA GLU A 265 -26.93 -17.42 4.09
C GLU A 265 -27.75 -16.37 3.35
N SER A 266 -28.97 -16.74 2.96
CA SER A 266 -29.83 -15.86 2.16
C SER A 266 -29.04 -15.33 0.95
N ASP A 267 -29.11 -14.02 0.71
CA ASP A 267 -28.56 -13.35 -0.45
C ASP A 267 -27.33 -12.48 -0.14
N ILE A 268 -26.69 -12.74 1.01
CA ILE A 268 -25.55 -11.94 1.51
C ILE A 268 -24.40 -11.87 0.50
N PRO A 269 -23.95 -12.97 -0.14
CA PRO A 269 -22.85 -12.88 -1.10
C PRO A 269 -23.14 -11.99 -2.30
N ARG A 270 -24.39 -11.98 -2.79
CA ARG A 270 -24.80 -11.13 -3.91
C ARG A 270 -24.77 -9.66 -3.48
N LYS A 271 -25.41 -9.34 -2.36
CA LYS A 271 -25.46 -7.98 -1.80
C LYS A 271 -24.08 -7.41 -1.52
N VAL A 272 -23.18 -8.20 -0.93
CA VAL A 272 -21.79 -7.78 -0.70
C VAL A 272 -21.06 -7.51 -2.02
N LYS A 273 -21.26 -8.35 -3.05
CA LYS A 273 -20.63 -8.15 -4.37
C LYS A 273 -21.16 -6.90 -5.06
N GLU A 274 -22.47 -6.67 -5.04
CA GLU A 274 -23.12 -5.50 -5.63
C GLU A 274 -22.70 -4.21 -4.91
N ALA A 275 -22.82 -4.18 -3.58
CA ALA A 275 -22.40 -3.04 -2.78
C ALA A 275 -20.90 -2.74 -2.93
N LEU A 276 -20.05 -3.77 -3.02
CA LEU A 276 -18.62 -3.57 -3.33
C LEU A 276 -18.43 -3.02 -4.74
N SER A 277 -19.24 -3.43 -5.71
CA SER A 277 -19.13 -2.92 -7.07
C SER A 277 -19.51 -1.44 -7.13
N THR A 278 -20.67 -1.08 -6.60
CA THR A 278 -21.16 0.30 -6.49
C THR A 278 -20.20 1.18 -5.69
N ALA A 279 -19.69 0.70 -4.55
CA ALA A 279 -18.72 1.43 -3.74
C ALA A 279 -17.46 1.79 -4.54
N LEU A 280 -17.00 0.91 -5.43
CA LEU A 280 -15.81 1.13 -6.25
C LEU A 280 -16.08 2.05 -7.44
N THR A 281 -17.23 1.91 -8.10
CA THR A 281 -17.54 2.61 -9.37
C THR A 281 -18.19 3.97 -9.17
N GLU A 282 -19.03 4.12 -8.15
CA GLU A 282 -19.92 5.28 -7.98
C GLU A 282 -19.55 6.13 -6.75
N GLU A 283 -19.32 5.48 -5.60
CA GLU A 283 -19.06 6.20 -4.34
C GLU A 283 -17.59 6.58 -4.14
N GLY A 284 -16.69 5.71 -4.59
CA GLY A 284 -15.25 5.89 -4.47
C GLY A 284 -14.68 5.52 -3.10
N VAL A 285 -13.38 5.22 -3.07
CA VAL A 285 -12.68 4.75 -1.87
C VAL A 285 -11.63 5.76 -1.44
N GLY A 286 -11.42 5.91 -0.13
CA GLY A 286 -10.41 6.80 0.42
C GLY A 286 -10.98 8.19 0.75
N ALA A 287 -10.14 9.21 0.66
CA ALA A 287 -10.52 10.58 1.00
C ALA A 287 -10.98 11.40 -0.22
N LYS A 288 -11.72 12.49 0.06
CA LYS A 288 -12.23 13.44 -0.95
C LYS A 288 -13.05 12.79 -2.07
N THR A 289 -13.80 11.74 -1.74
CA THR A 289 -14.63 10.99 -2.68
C THR A 289 -15.74 11.85 -3.30
N ALA A 290 -16.27 12.85 -2.57
CA ALA A 290 -17.23 13.82 -3.08
C ALA A 290 -16.65 14.71 -4.21
N LEU A 291 -15.34 14.87 -4.27
CA LEU A 291 -14.63 15.59 -5.35
C LEU A 291 -14.21 14.65 -6.49
N GLY A 292 -14.61 13.38 -6.45
CA GLY A 292 -14.34 12.39 -7.50
C GLY A 292 -13.06 11.57 -7.33
N TYR A 293 -12.34 11.69 -6.22
CA TYR A 293 -11.17 10.84 -5.94
C TYR A 293 -11.57 9.38 -5.70
N GLY A 294 -10.62 8.47 -5.95
CA GLY A 294 -10.73 7.05 -5.59
C GLY A 294 -11.80 6.26 -6.34
N ARG A 295 -12.14 6.66 -7.58
CA ARG A 295 -13.08 5.93 -8.44
C ARG A 295 -12.37 4.83 -9.21
N PHE A 296 -13.01 3.69 -9.35
CA PHE A 296 -12.49 2.53 -10.05
C PHE A 296 -13.38 2.11 -11.23
N THR A 297 -12.80 1.29 -12.10
CA THR A 297 -13.49 0.55 -13.16
C THR A 297 -13.26 -0.93 -12.93
N ILE A 298 -14.31 -1.74 -12.95
CA ILE A 298 -14.21 -3.18 -12.69
C ILE A 298 -13.88 -3.91 -13.99
N ASP A 299 -12.90 -4.80 -13.92
CA ASP A 299 -12.45 -5.57 -15.08
C ASP A 299 -13.27 -6.88 -15.18
N GLU A 300 -14.45 -6.81 -15.81
CA GLU A 300 -15.40 -7.94 -15.89
C GLU A 300 -14.84 -9.18 -16.59
N LYS A 301 -13.84 -9.01 -17.46
CA LYS A 301 -13.19 -10.10 -18.20
C LYS A 301 -12.22 -10.92 -17.35
N ALA A 302 -11.88 -10.44 -16.15
CA ALA A 302 -11.01 -11.14 -15.21
C ALA A 302 -11.83 -12.01 -14.26
N SER A 303 -12.37 -13.14 -14.75
CA SER A 303 -13.09 -14.11 -13.91
C SER A 303 -12.24 -14.56 -12.70
N PRO A 304 -12.84 -14.69 -11.50
CA PRO A 304 -12.14 -15.05 -10.25
C PRO A 304 -11.39 -16.40 -10.30
N ALA A 305 -11.77 -17.30 -11.22
CA ALA A 305 -11.09 -18.59 -11.39
C ALA A 305 -9.78 -18.50 -12.20
N THR A 306 -9.61 -17.48 -13.04
CA THR A 306 -8.52 -17.47 -14.03
C THR A 306 -7.26 -16.75 -13.53
N ALA A 307 -7.42 -15.77 -12.63
CA ALA A 307 -6.29 -14.98 -12.11
C ALA A 307 -5.51 -15.72 -11.01
N ALA A 308 -6.18 -16.54 -10.20
CA ALA A 308 -5.51 -17.42 -9.25
C ALA A 308 -4.61 -18.42 -10.00
N GLN A 309 -5.11 -19.14 -11.03
CA GLN A 309 -4.28 -20.08 -11.79
C GLN A 309 -3.24 -19.42 -12.73
N LYS A 310 -3.51 -18.27 -13.36
CA LYS A 310 -2.53 -17.62 -14.27
C LYS A 310 -1.36 -16.97 -13.55
N CYS A 311 -1.54 -16.46 -12.33
CA CYS A 311 -0.41 -15.97 -11.52
C CYS A 311 0.40 -17.09 -10.85
N ILE A 312 -0.13 -18.32 -10.76
CA ILE A 312 0.54 -19.44 -10.09
C ILE A 312 1.63 -20.11 -10.96
N THR A 313 1.66 -19.89 -12.29
CA THR A 313 2.52 -20.68 -13.20
C THR A 313 3.56 -19.90 -14.01
N LYS A 314 3.71 -18.58 -13.86
CA LYS A 314 4.98 -17.95 -14.23
C LYS A 314 5.95 -18.20 -13.08
N LYS A 315 6.86 -19.19 -13.26
CA LYS A 315 8.06 -19.34 -12.43
C LYS A 315 8.58 -17.93 -12.13
N ILE A 316 8.58 -17.55 -10.85
CA ILE A 316 9.24 -16.33 -10.39
C ILE A 316 10.67 -16.45 -10.92
N GLU A 317 11.02 -15.65 -11.94
CA GLU A 317 12.37 -15.65 -12.48
C GLU A 317 13.29 -15.21 -11.35
N GLN A 318 14.01 -16.19 -10.79
CA GLN A 318 15.04 -15.95 -9.80
C GLN A 318 16.03 -14.94 -10.38
N THR A 319 16.51 -14.00 -9.56
CA THR A 319 17.56 -13.09 -10.04
C THR A 319 18.77 -13.91 -10.54
N PRO A 320 19.58 -13.39 -11.47
CA PRO A 320 20.78 -14.09 -11.93
C PRO A 320 21.66 -14.55 -10.76
N LEU A 321 21.77 -13.74 -9.71
CA LEU A 321 22.47 -14.07 -8.47
C LEU A 321 21.78 -15.22 -7.70
N GLU A 322 20.48 -15.14 -7.45
CA GLU A 322 19.73 -16.22 -6.77
C GLU A 322 19.80 -17.53 -7.55
N ARG A 323 19.74 -17.48 -8.89
CA ARG A 323 19.90 -18.64 -9.76
C ARG A 323 21.29 -19.26 -9.64
N CYS A 324 22.33 -18.44 -9.54
CA CYS A 324 23.71 -18.90 -9.33
C CYS A 324 23.94 -19.47 -7.92
N CYS A 325 23.28 -18.94 -6.90
CA CYS A 325 23.39 -19.44 -5.51
C CYS A 325 22.52 -20.67 -5.24
N THR A 326 21.44 -20.89 -5.99
CA THR A 326 20.49 -22.00 -5.74
C THR A 326 21.14 -23.39 -5.71
N PRO A 327 22.06 -23.76 -6.63
CA PRO A 327 22.74 -25.05 -6.60
C PRO A 327 23.50 -25.32 -5.29
N PHE A 328 24.05 -24.27 -4.67
CA PHE A 328 24.81 -24.38 -3.41
C PHE A 328 23.95 -24.84 -2.23
N LYS A 329 22.62 -24.64 -2.28
CA LYS A 329 21.69 -25.13 -1.24
C LYS A 329 21.55 -26.65 -1.22
N THR A 330 21.94 -27.34 -2.30
CA THR A 330 21.76 -28.79 -2.46
C THR A 330 23.06 -29.59 -2.35
N ILE A 331 24.20 -28.91 -2.27
CA ILE A 331 25.53 -29.53 -2.16
C ILE A 331 26.12 -29.25 -0.79
N LYS A 332 26.98 -30.15 -0.30
CA LYS A 332 27.74 -29.91 0.94
C LYS A 332 29.09 -29.23 0.66
N PRO A 333 29.64 -28.44 1.60
CA PRO A 333 30.97 -27.82 1.45
C PRO A 333 32.10 -28.82 1.15
N SER A 334 31.97 -30.07 1.59
CA SER A 334 32.92 -31.16 1.31
C SER A 334 32.91 -31.67 -0.13
N GLU A 335 31.90 -31.32 -0.95
CA GLU A 335 31.77 -31.75 -2.35
C GLU A 335 32.54 -30.84 -3.32
N ALA A 336 33.85 -30.66 -3.06
CA ALA A 336 34.71 -29.70 -3.76
C ALA A 336 34.71 -29.86 -5.31
N GLY A 337 34.51 -31.08 -5.83
CA GLY A 337 34.44 -31.37 -7.25
C GLY A 337 33.25 -30.74 -7.99
N LYS A 338 32.14 -30.46 -7.29
CA LYS A 338 30.94 -29.82 -7.87
C LYS A 338 30.95 -28.30 -7.75
N ILE A 339 31.73 -27.76 -6.81
CA ILE A 339 31.76 -26.32 -6.49
C ILE A 339 32.49 -25.50 -7.56
N GLY A 340 33.62 -26.01 -8.05
CA GLY A 340 34.43 -25.32 -9.07
C GLY A 340 33.65 -24.96 -10.35
N PRO A 341 32.95 -25.92 -10.99
CA PRO A 341 32.15 -25.64 -12.19
C PRO A 341 30.99 -24.66 -11.95
N LEU A 342 30.38 -24.68 -10.77
CA LEU A 342 29.31 -23.75 -10.41
C LEU A 342 29.81 -22.31 -10.30
N ILE A 343 31.01 -22.12 -9.73
CA ILE A 343 31.67 -20.81 -9.69
C ILE A 343 31.95 -20.31 -11.11
N ASP A 344 32.49 -21.17 -11.99
CA ASP A 344 32.81 -20.78 -13.37
C ASP A 344 31.54 -20.40 -14.16
N MET A 345 30.45 -21.16 -13.97
CA MET A 345 29.15 -20.83 -14.55
C MET A 345 28.62 -19.50 -14.04
N ALA A 346 28.69 -19.27 -12.72
CA ALA A 346 28.21 -18.05 -12.09
C ALA A 346 28.98 -16.82 -12.56
N LEU A 347 30.32 -16.89 -12.62
CA LEU A 347 31.15 -15.78 -13.10
C LEU A 347 30.92 -15.43 -14.58
N LYS A 348 30.49 -16.41 -15.39
CA LYS A 348 30.06 -16.17 -16.78
C LYS A 348 28.64 -15.61 -16.88
N THR A 349 27.75 -15.99 -15.97
CA THR A 349 26.32 -15.63 -16.00
C THR A 349 26.08 -14.25 -15.39
N LEU A 350 26.82 -13.90 -14.34
CA LEU A 350 26.72 -12.60 -13.67
C LEU A 350 27.49 -11.54 -14.45
N THR A 351 26.77 -10.57 -14.99
CA THR A 351 27.32 -9.53 -15.86
C THR A 351 27.79 -8.30 -15.09
N THR A 352 27.28 -8.06 -13.88
CA THR A 352 27.65 -6.91 -13.05
C THR A 352 28.73 -7.26 -12.03
N GLU A 353 29.65 -6.32 -11.76
CA GLU A 353 30.67 -6.50 -10.72
C GLU A 353 30.06 -6.59 -9.31
N ALA A 354 28.96 -5.88 -9.06
CA ALA A 354 28.23 -5.95 -7.79
C ALA A 354 27.69 -7.36 -7.51
N ASP A 355 27.07 -8.01 -8.51
CA ASP A 355 26.56 -9.37 -8.36
C ASP A 355 27.68 -10.40 -8.19
N LYS A 356 28.80 -10.24 -8.91
CA LYS A 356 29.98 -11.11 -8.76
C LYS A 356 30.58 -11.01 -7.35
N ARG A 357 30.65 -9.80 -6.77
CA ARG A 357 31.09 -9.59 -5.38
C ARG A 357 30.13 -10.23 -4.38
N ALA A 358 28.83 -10.03 -4.55
CA ALA A 358 27.82 -10.64 -3.69
C ALA A 358 27.86 -12.18 -3.76
N PHE A 359 28.00 -12.75 -4.97
CA PHE A 359 28.18 -14.18 -5.17
C PHE A 359 29.46 -14.70 -4.49
N ALA A 360 30.56 -13.97 -4.63
CA ALA A 360 31.84 -14.35 -4.02
C ALA A 360 31.75 -14.39 -2.48
N GLN A 361 31.08 -13.40 -1.87
CA GLN A 361 30.81 -13.37 -0.44
C GLN A 361 29.96 -14.57 -0.01
N TYR A 362 28.89 -14.88 -0.75
CA TYR A 362 28.05 -16.04 -0.48
C TYR A 362 28.83 -17.37 -0.52
N VAL A 363 29.69 -17.57 -1.53
CA VAL A 363 30.52 -18.80 -1.62
C VAL A 363 31.54 -18.89 -0.49
N LYS A 364 32.10 -17.75 -0.05
CA LYS A 364 33.01 -17.68 1.10
C LYS A 364 32.32 -18.09 2.40
N GLU A 365 31.10 -17.61 2.63
CA GLU A 365 30.29 -17.99 3.79
C GLU A 365 29.91 -19.48 3.73
N PHE A 366 29.47 -19.96 2.57
CA PHE A 366 29.09 -21.36 2.37
C PHE A 366 30.24 -22.33 2.67
N LEU A 367 31.47 -22.00 2.25
CA LEU A 367 32.66 -22.83 2.48
C LEU A 367 33.29 -22.65 3.87
N GLY A 368 32.96 -21.58 4.61
CA GLY A 368 33.47 -21.32 5.95
C GLY A 368 34.99 -21.44 6.06
N ASN A 369 35.46 -22.30 6.97
CA ASN A 369 36.89 -22.51 7.22
C ASN A 369 37.63 -23.16 6.04
N ASP A 370 36.95 -23.97 5.24
CA ASP A 370 37.53 -24.68 4.10
C ASP A 370 37.83 -23.74 2.92
N PHE A 371 37.21 -22.55 2.91
CA PHE A 371 37.45 -21.54 1.88
C PHE A 371 38.93 -21.17 1.75
N LYS A 372 39.64 -21.02 2.88
CA LYS A 372 41.03 -20.51 2.91
C LYS A 372 42.01 -21.37 2.11
N LYS A 373 41.76 -22.69 2.05
CA LYS A 373 42.60 -23.71 1.37
C LYS A 373 42.01 -24.17 0.04
N SER A 374 40.87 -23.62 -0.38
CA SER A 374 40.15 -24.04 -1.58
C SER A 374 40.62 -23.32 -2.85
N LYS A 375 40.51 -23.99 -4.01
CA LYS A 375 40.67 -23.36 -5.34
C LYS A 375 39.60 -22.29 -5.62
N ALA A 376 38.49 -22.30 -4.88
CA ALA A 376 37.46 -21.27 -4.99
C ALA A 376 37.99 -19.89 -4.54
N ARG A 377 38.89 -19.85 -3.55
CA ARG A 377 39.54 -18.62 -3.09
C ARG A 377 40.37 -17.97 -4.19
N GLU A 378 41.13 -18.74 -4.95
CA GLU A 378 41.95 -18.22 -6.05
C GLU A 378 41.08 -17.60 -7.13
N LYS A 379 39.98 -18.28 -7.51
CA LYS A 379 39.03 -17.81 -8.52
C LYS A 379 38.25 -16.57 -8.12
N LEU A 380 37.93 -16.43 -6.82
CA LEU A 380 37.08 -15.35 -6.31
C LEU A 380 37.87 -14.21 -5.65
N LYS A 381 39.20 -14.30 -5.57
CA LYS A 381 40.05 -13.32 -4.86
C LYS A 381 39.84 -11.88 -5.34
N VAL A 382 39.67 -11.69 -6.65
CA VAL A 382 39.47 -10.36 -7.27
C VAL A 382 38.15 -9.71 -6.84
N PHE A 383 37.13 -10.52 -6.53
CA PHE A 383 35.80 -10.05 -6.13
C PHE A 383 35.60 -10.01 -4.60
N LEU A 384 36.61 -10.43 -3.83
CA LEU A 384 36.64 -10.41 -2.38
C LEU A 384 37.62 -9.37 -1.81
N ALA A 385 38.26 -8.61 -2.71
CA ALA A 385 39.21 -7.55 -2.40
C ALA A 385 38.51 -6.24 -2.02
#